data_AF-E9J4M8-F1
#
_entry.id   AF-E9J4M8-F1
#
_cell.length_a   1.000
_cell.length_b   1.000
_cell.length_c   1.000
_cell.angle_alpha   90.00
_cell.angle_beta   90.00
_cell.angle_gamma   90.00
#
_symmetry.space_group_name_H-M   'P 1'
#
loop_
_entity.id
_entity.type
_entity.pdbx_description
1 polymer ?
#
loop_
_entity_poly.entity_id
_entity_poly.type
_entity_poly.pdbx_seq_one_letter_code
_entity_poly.pdbx_strand_id
1 'polypeptide(L)'
;KINDNEESDDHVLANELVEENAYANLISNEFRLRPVKDILQECVAGQRIMKAYARQKELSKKTRNKICDMVVTDVENRLGRLSNESADKIANLIVADFPTEVSTRGKILNLWRNRRLATKKLENTMNLTHSTSNSDENKDPEAQDSILWLQNNQMPWELVLQHWHNTFNIRQVNIEQSKENTLYDIFTTWSILKHPHGYSLIIDDFKRMALNEETLTIDKWNTFFHRLTNCVKPNQKDDQLQFLMETLQDTNINEVQIFPHFPKKMYVL
;
A
#
# COMPACT_ATOMS: atom_id res chain seq x y z
N LYS A 1 -2.88 -76.64 0.50
CA LYS A 1 -3.49 -75.31 0.29
C LYS A 1 -2.49 -74.29 0.82
N ILE A 2 -1.67 -73.72 -0.07
CA ILE A 2 -0.66 -72.70 0.27
C ILE A 2 -0.82 -71.57 -0.76
N ASN A 3 -0.96 -70.36 -0.20
CA ASN A 3 -0.68 -69.01 -0.67
C ASN A 3 -1.08 -68.54 -2.06
N ASP A 4 -2.02 -67.60 -2.06
CA ASP A 4 -1.99 -66.37 -2.85
C ASP A 4 -2.06 -65.19 -1.87
N ASN A 5 -1.16 -64.20 -2.02
CA ASN A 5 -1.32 -62.75 -1.73
C ASN A 5 0.02 -62.11 -1.32
N GLU A 6 0.84 -61.72 -2.30
CA GLU A 6 1.86 -60.67 -2.15
C GLU A 6 1.98 -59.92 -3.49
N GLU A 7 1.05 -59.02 -3.77
CA GLU A 7 1.21 -57.99 -4.82
C GLU A 7 0.19 -56.87 -4.57
N SER A 8 0.48 -55.94 -3.65
CA SER A 8 -0.40 -54.78 -3.39
C SER A 8 0.23 -53.57 -2.70
N ASP A 9 1.46 -53.63 -2.16
CA ASP A 9 1.95 -52.53 -1.29
C ASP A 9 3.00 -51.60 -1.93
N ASP A 10 3.77 -52.06 -2.93
CA ASP A 10 4.85 -51.23 -3.51
C ASP A 10 4.35 -50.12 -4.45
N HIS A 11 3.18 -50.28 -5.06
CA HIS A 11 2.62 -49.29 -6.00
C HIS A 11 1.94 -48.11 -5.31
N VAL A 12 1.53 -48.25 -4.04
CA VAL A 12 0.89 -47.18 -3.26
C VAL A 12 1.95 -46.25 -2.65
N LEU A 13 3.04 -46.82 -2.11
CA LEU A 13 4.15 -46.06 -1.52
C LEU A 13 4.90 -45.21 -2.55
N ALA A 14 5.01 -45.67 -3.80
CA ALA A 14 5.66 -44.92 -4.87
C ALA A 14 4.85 -43.67 -5.30
N ASN A 15 3.51 -43.73 -5.23
CA ASN A 15 2.64 -42.61 -5.61
C ASN A 15 2.53 -41.54 -4.51
N GLU A 16 2.50 -41.92 -3.24
CA GLU A 16 2.51 -40.95 -2.12
C GLU A 16 3.82 -40.14 -2.06
N LEU A 17 4.97 -40.76 -2.34
CA LEU A 17 6.27 -40.06 -2.39
C LEU A 17 6.40 -39.11 -3.59
N VAL A 18 5.67 -39.37 -4.68
CA VAL A 18 5.64 -38.48 -5.86
C VAL A 18 4.71 -37.30 -5.63
N GLU A 19 3.57 -37.51 -4.96
CA GLU A 19 2.64 -36.44 -4.60
C GLU A 19 3.20 -35.52 -3.50
N GLU A 20 3.85 -36.04 -2.45
CA GLU A 20 4.52 -35.19 -1.45
C GLU A 20 5.63 -34.33 -2.07
N ASN A 21 6.40 -34.89 -3.01
CA ASN A 21 7.41 -34.12 -3.74
C ASN A 21 6.79 -33.10 -4.71
N ALA A 22 5.63 -33.39 -5.30
CA ALA A 22 4.92 -32.43 -6.15
C ALA A 22 4.34 -31.27 -5.33
N TYR A 23 3.77 -31.55 -4.14
CA TYR A 23 3.27 -30.53 -3.22
C TYR A 23 4.41 -29.71 -2.59
N ALA A 24 5.53 -30.32 -2.21
CA ALA A 24 6.72 -29.60 -1.77
C ALA A 24 7.32 -28.72 -2.89
N ASN A 25 7.26 -29.17 -4.15
CA ASN A 25 7.67 -28.39 -5.32
C ASN A 25 6.66 -27.29 -5.72
N LEU A 26 5.37 -27.46 -5.44
CA LEU A 26 4.35 -26.42 -5.60
C LEU A 26 4.51 -25.32 -4.55
N ILE A 27 4.73 -25.68 -3.29
CA ILE A 27 5.04 -24.74 -2.19
C ILE A 27 6.38 -24.03 -2.44
N SER A 28 7.37 -24.70 -3.05
CA SER A 28 8.64 -24.06 -3.43
C SER A 28 8.52 -23.13 -4.64
N ASN A 29 7.54 -23.35 -5.54
CA ASN A 29 7.33 -22.54 -6.74
C ASN A 29 6.56 -21.23 -6.48
N GLU A 30 5.62 -21.19 -5.53
CA GLU A 30 4.92 -19.94 -5.17
C GLU A 30 5.81 -18.92 -4.44
N PHE A 31 6.95 -19.36 -3.88
CA PHE A 31 7.86 -18.53 -3.08
C PHE A 31 9.14 -18.07 -3.85
N ARG A 32 9.09 -17.98 -5.18
CA ARG A 32 10.25 -17.52 -5.95
C ARG A 32 10.50 -16.01 -5.74
N LEU A 33 11.72 -15.70 -5.29
CA LEU A 33 12.26 -14.35 -5.33
C LEU A 33 12.30 -13.88 -6.79
N ARG A 34 11.84 -12.65 -7.01
CA ARG A 34 11.80 -12.08 -8.36
C ARG A 34 13.15 -11.49 -8.73
N PRO A 35 13.50 -11.46 -10.02
CA PRO A 35 14.62 -10.67 -10.51
C PRO A 35 14.50 -9.22 -10.03
N VAL A 36 15.61 -8.62 -9.59
CA VAL A 36 15.60 -7.26 -9.03
C VAL A 36 15.17 -6.26 -10.10
N LYS A 37 15.59 -6.46 -11.35
CA LYS A 37 15.11 -5.69 -12.50
C LYS A 37 13.59 -5.60 -12.61
N ASP A 38 12.87 -6.71 -12.42
CA ASP A 38 11.42 -6.74 -12.55
C ASP A 38 10.76 -5.90 -11.45
N ILE A 39 11.25 -6.04 -10.21
CA ILE A 39 10.80 -5.26 -9.06
C ILE A 39 11.02 -3.75 -9.32
N LEU A 40 12.16 -3.39 -9.90
CA LEU A 40 12.48 -1.99 -10.22
C LEU A 40 11.63 -1.45 -11.38
N GLN A 41 11.28 -2.30 -12.35
CA GLN A 41 10.53 -1.87 -13.54
C GLN A 41 9.07 -1.52 -13.22
N GLU A 42 8.50 -2.07 -12.15
CA GLU A 42 7.12 -1.80 -11.72
C GLU A 42 6.89 -0.38 -11.20
N CYS A 43 7.95 0.33 -10.79
CA CYS A 43 7.81 1.67 -10.25
C CYS A 43 8.66 2.69 -11.03
N VAL A 44 8.12 3.90 -11.18
CA VAL A 44 8.79 5.01 -11.89
C VAL A 44 10.18 5.30 -11.30
N ALA A 45 10.29 5.23 -9.97
CA ALA A 45 11.57 5.41 -9.28
C ALA A 45 12.61 4.34 -9.68
N GLY A 46 12.22 3.06 -9.71
CA GLY A 46 13.12 1.97 -10.10
C GLY A 46 13.52 2.04 -11.57
N GLN A 47 12.59 2.41 -12.47
CA GLN A 47 12.90 2.66 -13.88
C GLN A 47 13.96 3.76 -14.07
N ARG A 48 13.89 4.84 -13.26
CA ARG A 48 14.88 5.92 -13.29
C ARG A 48 16.25 5.43 -12.81
N ILE A 49 16.29 4.61 -11.77
CA ILE A 49 17.52 3.99 -11.27
C ILE A 49 18.18 3.13 -12.35
N MET A 50 17.38 2.28 -13.02
CA MET A 50 17.86 1.44 -14.13
C MET A 50 18.45 2.28 -15.27
N LYS A 51 17.77 3.37 -15.67
CA LYS A 51 18.27 4.29 -16.71
C LYS A 51 19.55 5.02 -16.29
N ALA A 52 19.65 5.45 -15.03
CA ALA A 52 20.84 6.12 -14.52
C ALA A 52 22.03 5.16 -14.47
N TYR A 53 21.83 3.94 -13.97
CA TYR A 53 22.86 2.90 -13.93
C TYR A 53 23.33 2.49 -15.33
N ALA A 54 22.43 2.42 -16.31
CA ALA A 54 22.81 2.11 -17.69
C ALA A 54 23.83 3.12 -18.26
N ARG A 55 23.77 4.39 -17.84
CA ARG A 55 24.67 5.46 -18.28
C ARG A 55 25.97 5.52 -17.49
N GLN A 56 25.88 5.39 -16.17
CA GLN A 56 27.01 5.66 -15.26
C GLN A 56 27.73 4.39 -14.79
N LYS A 57 27.07 3.23 -14.91
CA LYS A 57 27.55 1.92 -14.42
C LYS A 57 27.92 1.87 -12.93
N GLU A 58 27.56 2.90 -12.18
CA GLU A 58 27.76 2.99 -10.74
C GLU A 58 26.45 3.41 -10.05
N LEU A 59 26.29 2.97 -8.80
CA LEU A 59 25.16 3.38 -7.96
C LEU A 59 25.63 4.28 -6.83
N SER A 60 24.90 5.38 -6.60
CA SER A 60 25.12 6.21 -5.42
C SER A 60 24.65 5.48 -4.13
N LYS A 61 25.19 5.87 -2.97
CA LYS A 61 24.75 5.34 -1.66
C LYS A 61 23.23 5.47 -1.45
N LYS A 62 22.65 6.60 -1.86
CA LYS A 62 21.20 6.86 -1.78
C LYS A 62 20.41 5.90 -2.68
N THR A 63 20.90 5.69 -3.90
CA THR A 63 20.30 4.75 -4.86
C THR A 63 20.34 3.31 -4.37
N ARG A 64 21.48 2.85 -3.85
CA ARG A 64 21.63 1.50 -3.26
C ARG A 64 20.65 1.27 -2.12
N ASN A 65 20.49 2.26 -1.23
CA ASN A 65 19.50 2.19 -0.15
C ASN A 65 18.09 2.03 -0.71
N LYS A 66 17.77 2.77 -1.78
CA LYS A 66 16.43 2.73 -2.38
C LYS A 66 16.13 1.40 -3.07
N ILE A 67 17.11 0.79 -3.74
CA ILE A 67 16.97 -0.57 -4.30
C ILE A 67 16.70 -1.58 -3.17
N CYS A 68 17.50 -1.55 -2.10
CA CYS A 68 17.29 -2.46 -0.97
C CYS A 68 15.89 -2.27 -0.34
N ASP A 69 15.45 -1.02 -0.19
CA ASP A 69 14.13 -0.67 0.31
C ASP A 69 12.99 -1.23 -0.57
N MET A 70 13.11 -1.11 -1.89
CA MET A 70 12.13 -1.66 -2.85
C MET A 70 12.06 -3.18 -2.78
N VAL A 71 13.21 -3.87 -2.77
CA VAL A 71 13.25 -5.34 -2.74
C VAL A 71 12.74 -5.89 -1.40
N VAL A 72 13.09 -5.26 -0.27
CA VAL A 72 12.55 -5.66 1.04
C VAL A 72 11.03 -5.47 1.07
N THR A 73 10.51 -4.41 0.45
CA THR A 73 9.06 -4.16 0.36
C THR A 73 8.34 -5.22 -0.47
N ASP A 74 8.88 -5.60 -1.63
CA ASP A 74 8.33 -6.69 -2.44
C ASP A 74 8.27 -8.01 -1.66
N VAL A 75 9.34 -8.33 -0.93
CA VAL A 75 9.42 -9.55 -0.12
C VAL A 75 8.45 -9.53 1.05
N GLU A 76 8.31 -8.40 1.74
CA GLU A 76 7.33 -8.25 2.82
C GLU A 76 5.90 -8.41 2.31
N ASN A 77 5.57 -7.77 1.19
CA ASN A 77 4.24 -7.82 0.61
C ASN A 77 3.86 -9.22 0.11
N ARG A 78 4.81 -9.98 -0.43
CA ARG A 78 4.54 -11.31 -1.00
C ARG A 78 4.72 -12.46 -0.02
N LEU A 79 5.78 -12.41 0.79
CA LEU A 79 6.21 -13.55 1.62
C LEU A 79 5.95 -13.33 3.11
N GLY A 80 5.71 -12.08 3.55
CA GLY A 80 5.50 -11.71 4.96
C GLY A 80 6.71 -11.91 5.89
N ARG A 81 7.71 -12.69 5.48
CA ARG A 81 8.91 -13.01 6.24
C ARG A 81 10.16 -12.93 5.36
N LEU A 82 11.25 -12.44 5.94
CA LEU A 82 12.58 -12.47 5.34
C LEU A 82 13.46 -13.47 6.08
N SER A 83 13.75 -14.61 5.45
CA SER A 83 14.71 -15.59 5.98
C SER A 83 16.16 -15.19 5.66
N ASN A 84 17.13 -15.75 6.39
CA ASN A 84 18.55 -15.57 6.10
C ASN A 84 18.88 -16.02 4.67
N GLU A 85 18.38 -17.19 4.27
CA GLU A 85 18.58 -17.74 2.93
C GLU A 85 17.99 -16.83 1.84
N SER A 86 16.81 -16.25 2.08
CA SER A 86 16.20 -15.30 1.15
C SER A 86 17.02 -14.03 1.05
N ALA A 87 17.55 -13.52 2.16
CA ALA A 87 18.44 -12.35 2.16
C ALA A 87 19.74 -12.61 1.38
N ASP A 88 20.30 -13.82 1.47
CA ASP A 88 21.47 -14.24 0.69
C ASP A 88 21.15 -14.31 -0.81
N LYS A 89 20.03 -14.94 -1.18
CA LYS A 89 19.57 -14.99 -2.57
C LYS A 89 19.31 -13.59 -3.14
N ILE A 90 18.66 -12.70 -2.38
CA ILE A 90 18.43 -11.31 -2.78
C ILE A 90 19.75 -10.58 -3.00
N ALA A 91 20.71 -10.70 -2.08
CA ALA A 91 22.00 -10.05 -2.22
C ALA A 91 22.70 -10.49 -3.52
N ASN A 92 22.64 -11.79 -3.84
CA ASN A 92 23.20 -12.32 -5.07
C ASN A 92 22.46 -11.82 -6.33
N LEU A 93 21.13 -11.70 -6.28
CA LEU A 93 20.36 -11.12 -7.39
C LEU A 93 20.70 -9.64 -7.62
N ILE A 94 20.93 -8.87 -6.55
CA ILE A 94 21.39 -7.47 -6.66
C ILE A 94 22.77 -7.42 -7.31
N VAL A 95 23.71 -8.26 -6.90
CA VAL A 95 25.06 -8.30 -7.50
C VAL A 95 25.00 -8.75 -8.97
N ALA A 96 24.10 -9.68 -9.31
CA ALA A 96 23.90 -10.11 -10.69
C ALA A 96 23.37 -8.98 -11.60
N ASP A 97 22.45 -8.15 -11.09
CA ASP A 97 21.91 -7.02 -11.84
C ASP A 97 22.81 -5.76 -11.80
N PHE A 98 23.64 -5.64 -10.76
CA PHE A 98 24.55 -4.52 -10.52
C PHE A 98 25.95 -5.03 -10.12
N PRO A 99 26.80 -5.45 -11.08
CA PRO A 99 28.08 -6.13 -10.80
C PRO A 99 29.11 -5.32 -10.00
N THR A 100 28.94 -3.99 -9.94
CA THR A 100 29.78 -3.09 -9.13
C THR A 100 29.45 -3.14 -7.64
N GLU A 101 28.37 -3.80 -7.24
CA GLU A 101 27.93 -3.90 -5.86
C GLU A 101 28.57 -5.10 -5.15
N VAL A 102 28.77 -4.94 -3.84
CA VAL A 102 29.26 -6.00 -2.95
C VAL A 102 28.06 -6.57 -2.18
N SER A 103 28.11 -7.85 -1.80
CA SER A 103 27.02 -8.53 -1.08
C SER A 103 26.42 -7.65 0.05
N THR A 104 25.14 -7.32 -0.10
CA THR A 104 24.40 -6.41 0.80
C THR A 104 23.57 -7.14 1.86
N ARG A 105 23.77 -8.44 2.05
CA ARG A 105 22.99 -9.31 2.94
C ARG A 105 22.70 -8.70 4.31
N GLY A 106 23.74 -8.27 5.03
CA GLY A 106 23.60 -7.69 6.38
C GLY A 106 22.76 -6.41 6.39
N LYS A 107 22.85 -5.61 5.33
CA LYS A 107 22.08 -4.38 5.17
C LYS A 107 20.60 -4.67 4.89
N ILE A 108 20.29 -5.68 4.09
CA ILE A 108 18.92 -6.14 3.81
C ILE A 108 18.25 -6.60 5.11
N LEU A 109 18.94 -7.44 5.91
CA LEU A 109 18.42 -7.90 7.20
C LEU A 109 18.20 -6.75 8.19
N ASN A 110 19.13 -5.78 8.25
CA ASN A 110 18.98 -4.62 9.13
C ASN A 110 17.83 -3.71 8.73
N LEU A 111 17.64 -3.47 7.43
CA LEU A 111 16.50 -2.70 6.91
C LEU A 111 15.18 -3.34 7.30
N TRP A 112 15.03 -4.65 7.07
CA TRP A 112 13.83 -5.39 7.44
C TRP A 112 13.56 -5.35 8.95
N ARG A 113 14.58 -5.59 9.79
CA ARG A 113 14.45 -5.50 11.26
C ARG A 113 14.01 -4.11 11.70
N ASN A 114 14.68 -3.06 11.20
CA ASN A 114 14.37 -1.68 11.57
C ASN A 114 12.96 -1.28 11.15
N ARG A 115 12.51 -1.72 9.97
CA ARG A 115 11.14 -1.47 9.50
C ARG A 115 10.11 -2.16 10.40
N ARG A 116 10.31 -3.44 10.71
CA ARG A 116 9.44 -4.19 11.63
C ARG A 116 9.37 -3.57 13.04
N LEU A 117 10.48 -3.03 13.54
CA LEU A 117 10.50 -2.29 14.79
C LEU A 117 9.73 -0.97 14.71
N ALA A 118 9.86 -0.23 13.59
CA ALA A 118 9.13 1.00 13.36
C ALA A 118 7.61 0.76 13.26
N THR A 119 7.19 -0.28 12.54
CA THR A 119 5.78 -0.68 12.44
C THR A 119 5.20 -1.03 13.81
N LYS A 120 5.90 -1.86 14.60
CA LYS A 120 5.48 -2.19 15.98
C LYS A 120 5.39 -0.97 16.89
N LYS A 121 6.33 -0.03 16.76
CA LYS A 121 6.30 1.22 17.55
C LYS A 121 5.06 2.04 17.19
N LEU A 122 4.73 2.13 15.90
CA LEU A 122 3.54 2.82 15.41
C LEU A 122 2.25 2.16 15.93
N GLU A 123 2.14 0.84 15.81
CA GLU A 123 1.00 0.06 16.34
C GLU A 123 0.80 0.30 17.84
N ASN A 124 1.88 0.29 18.63
CA ASN A 124 1.80 0.56 20.07
C ASN A 124 1.35 1.99 20.39
N THR A 125 1.80 2.98 19.61
CA THR A 125 1.34 4.37 19.76
C THR A 125 -0.13 4.50 19.42
N MET A 126 -0.60 3.86 18.35
CA MET A 126 -2.00 3.86 17.91
C MET A 126 -2.95 3.17 18.90
N ASN A 127 -2.50 2.09 19.54
CA ASN A 127 -3.29 1.39 20.56
C ASN A 127 -3.43 2.22 21.85
N LEU A 128 -2.42 3.03 22.19
CA LEU A 128 -2.47 3.95 23.33
C LEU A 128 -3.46 5.10 23.12
N THR A 129 -3.54 5.64 21.90
CA THR A 129 -4.43 6.77 21.56
C THR A 129 -5.90 6.35 21.49
N HIS A 130 -6.20 5.11 21.06
CA HIS A 130 -7.58 4.60 21.06
C HIS A 130 -8.19 4.35 22.45
N SER A 131 -7.37 4.33 23.52
CA SER A 131 -7.87 4.12 24.88
C SER A 131 -8.31 5.42 25.59
N THR A 132 -8.14 6.59 24.98
CA THR A 132 -8.31 7.89 25.68
C THR A 132 -9.02 8.95 24.84
N SER A 133 -10.25 8.68 24.35
CA SER A 133 -11.13 9.74 23.85
C SER A 133 -12.61 9.39 23.99
N ASN A 134 -13.15 9.68 25.17
CA ASN A 134 -14.55 10.04 25.31
C ASN A 134 -14.62 11.56 25.55
N SER A 135 -15.27 12.27 24.65
CA SER A 135 -15.86 13.59 24.93
C SER A 135 -17.03 13.85 23.99
N ASP A 136 -18.20 14.02 24.61
CA ASP A 136 -19.50 14.43 24.08
C ASP A 136 -19.48 15.78 23.35
N GLU A 137 -20.37 15.94 22.36
CA GLU A 137 -21.53 16.85 22.44
C GLU A 137 -22.37 16.80 21.13
N ASN A 138 -23.70 16.65 21.30
CA ASN A 138 -24.76 16.67 20.28
C ASN A 138 -24.67 15.64 19.13
N LYS A 139 -25.22 14.44 19.34
CA LYS A 139 -25.52 13.51 18.24
C LYS A 139 -26.99 13.12 18.26
N ASP A 140 -27.61 13.28 17.10
CA ASP A 140 -28.88 12.66 16.76
C ASP A 140 -28.86 11.18 17.20
N PRO A 141 -29.77 10.75 18.11
CA PRO A 141 -29.80 9.38 18.63
C PRO A 141 -29.84 8.33 17.49
N GLU A 142 -30.57 8.63 16.42
CA GLU A 142 -30.74 7.74 15.27
C GLU A 142 -29.43 7.56 14.48
N ALA A 143 -28.63 8.62 14.41
CA ALA A 143 -27.33 8.58 13.76
C ALA A 143 -26.31 7.80 14.61
N GLN A 144 -26.36 7.90 15.94
CA GLN A 144 -25.48 7.14 16.82
C GLN A 144 -25.78 5.63 16.76
N ASP A 145 -27.05 5.25 16.73
CA ASP A 145 -27.47 3.86 16.53
C ASP A 145 -26.99 3.32 15.18
N SER A 146 -27.05 4.14 14.14
CA SER A 146 -26.56 3.79 12.80
C SER A 146 -25.03 3.60 12.77
N ILE A 147 -24.26 4.35 13.57
CA ILE A 147 -22.81 4.13 13.73
C ILE A 147 -22.54 2.76 14.36
N LEU A 148 -23.19 2.48 15.48
CA LEU A 148 -23.05 1.20 16.18
C LEU A 148 -23.45 0.03 15.27
N TRP A 149 -24.49 0.21 14.47
CA TRP A 149 -24.92 -0.79 13.51
C TRP A 149 -23.83 -1.07 12.46
N LEU A 150 -23.26 -0.04 11.84
CA LEU A 150 -22.22 -0.17 10.81
C LEU A 150 -20.90 -0.76 11.33
N GLN A 151 -20.64 -0.66 12.64
CA GLN A 151 -19.47 -1.29 13.26
C GLN A 151 -19.63 -2.80 13.39
N ASN A 152 -20.86 -3.27 13.58
CA ASN A 152 -21.16 -4.68 13.87
C ASN A 152 -21.70 -5.45 12.66
N ASN A 153 -22.15 -4.76 11.60
CA ASN A 153 -22.84 -5.37 10.47
C ASN A 153 -22.25 -4.88 9.14
N GLN A 154 -22.15 -5.80 8.16
CA GLN A 154 -21.68 -5.50 6.80
C GLN A 154 -22.70 -5.85 5.71
N MET A 155 -23.84 -6.40 6.11
CA MET A 155 -24.91 -6.87 5.23
C MET A 155 -26.23 -6.93 6.01
N PRO A 156 -27.39 -6.89 5.34
CA PRO A 156 -27.61 -6.69 3.89
C PRO A 156 -27.21 -5.29 3.40
N TRP A 157 -26.86 -5.16 2.11
CA TRP A 157 -26.24 -3.94 1.57
C TRP A 157 -27.19 -2.74 1.54
N GLU A 158 -28.49 -2.98 1.40
CA GLU A 158 -29.54 -1.97 1.45
C GLU A 158 -29.56 -1.27 2.82
N LEU A 159 -29.41 -2.03 3.91
CA LEU A 159 -29.32 -1.48 5.27
C LEU A 159 -27.99 -0.77 5.50
N VAL A 160 -26.89 -1.27 4.92
CA VAL A 160 -25.60 -0.57 4.95
C VAL A 160 -25.74 0.82 4.34
N LEU A 161 -26.37 0.95 3.16
CA LEU A 161 -26.60 2.25 2.52
C LEU A 161 -27.46 3.17 3.38
N GLN A 162 -28.55 2.65 3.95
CA GLN A 162 -29.42 3.42 4.84
C GLN A 162 -28.66 3.97 6.06
N HIS A 163 -27.95 3.11 6.79
CA HIS A 163 -27.17 3.54 7.95
C HIS A 163 -25.98 4.44 7.56
N TRP A 164 -25.41 4.22 6.37
CA TRP A 164 -24.38 5.10 5.81
C TRP A 164 -24.94 6.50 5.52
N HIS A 165 -26.14 6.61 4.95
CA HIS A 165 -26.79 7.90 4.74
C HIS A 165 -27.09 8.63 6.04
N ASN A 166 -27.60 7.92 7.05
CA ASN A 166 -27.92 8.48 8.36
C ASN A 166 -26.68 9.01 9.10
N THR A 167 -25.51 8.45 8.80
CA THR A 167 -24.25 8.83 9.45
C THR A 167 -23.42 9.85 8.66
N PHE A 168 -23.93 10.35 7.52
CA PHE A 168 -23.20 11.24 6.61
C PHE A 168 -22.66 12.51 7.28
N ASN A 169 -23.53 13.27 7.96
CA ASN A 169 -23.12 14.53 8.59
C ASN A 169 -22.07 14.29 9.70
N ILE A 170 -22.22 13.22 10.48
CA ILE A 170 -21.26 12.85 11.54
C ILE A 170 -19.92 12.46 10.94
N ARG A 171 -19.91 11.71 9.82
CA ARG A 171 -18.68 11.39 9.09
C ARG A 171 -17.95 12.64 8.62
N GLN A 172 -18.66 13.61 8.05
CA GLN A 172 -18.04 14.86 7.60
C GLN A 172 -17.39 15.60 8.77
N VAL A 173 -18.12 15.78 9.87
CA VAL A 173 -17.59 16.42 11.09
C VAL A 173 -16.37 15.68 11.63
N ASN A 174 -16.41 14.35 11.69
CA ASN A 174 -15.27 13.53 12.14
C ASN A 174 -14.03 13.72 11.25
N ILE A 175 -14.22 13.88 9.93
CA ILE A 175 -13.12 14.11 8.98
C ILE A 175 -12.58 15.54 9.12
N GLU A 176 -13.44 16.54 9.24
CA GLU A 176 -13.05 17.95 9.32
C GLU A 176 -12.37 18.31 10.65
N GLN A 177 -12.86 17.75 11.75
CA GLN A 177 -12.37 18.08 13.10
C GLN A 177 -11.17 17.24 13.52
N SER A 178 -10.95 16.09 12.88
CA SER A 178 -9.81 15.27 13.23
C SER A 178 -8.53 15.80 12.58
N LYS A 179 -7.78 16.55 13.38
CA LYS A 179 -6.46 17.05 13.02
C LYS A 179 -5.42 15.92 12.82
N GLU A 180 -5.76 14.68 13.18
CA GLU A 180 -4.83 13.54 13.17
C GLU A 180 -5.43 12.23 12.61
N ASN A 181 -6.58 12.24 11.93
CA ASN A 181 -7.12 11.01 11.34
C ASN A 181 -6.21 10.51 10.22
N THR A 182 -5.42 9.49 10.54
CA THR A 182 -4.74 8.69 9.53
C THR A 182 -5.78 7.87 8.77
N LEU A 183 -5.40 7.36 7.59
CA LEU A 183 -6.25 6.40 6.88
C LEU A 183 -6.59 5.19 7.76
N TYR A 184 -5.66 4.77 8.63
CA TYR A 184 -5.89 3.69 9.57
C TYR A 184 -7.04 4.00 10.53
N ASP A 185 -7.11 5.22 11.07
CA ASP A 185 -8.18 5.63 11.99
C ASP A 185 -9.53 5.62 11.27
N ILE A 186 -9.58 6.14 10.04
CA ILE A 186 -10.81 6.14 9.23
C ILE A 186 -11.29 4.71 8.98
N PHE A 187 -10.40 3.80 8.59
CA PHE A 187 -10.75 2.40 8.35
C PHE A 187 -11.03 1.60 9.63
N THR A 188 -10.63 2.13 10.80
CA THR A 188 -10.94 1.53 12.10
C THR A 188 -12.31 2.00 12.58
N THR A 189 -12.59 3.31 12.51
CA THR A 189 -13.89 3.89 12.85
C THR A 189 -14.99 3.42 11.89
N TRP A 190 -14.69 3.36 10.59
CA TRP A 190 -15.62 3.00 9.52
C TRP A 190 -15.15 1.73 8.81
N SER A 191 -15.12 0.62 9.54
CA SER A 191 -14.64 -0.68 9.05
C SER A 191 -15.38 -1.19 7.81
N ILE A 192 -16.64 -0.76 7.61
CA ILE A 192 -17.43 -1.06 6.40
C ILE A 192 -16.72 -0.64 5.11
N LEU A 193 -15.84 0.36 5.14
CA LEU A 193 -15.06 0.78 3.99
C LEU A 193 -14.01 -0.26 3.55
N LYS A 194 -13.68 -1.24 4.40
CA LYS A 194 -12.82 -2.39 4.04
C LYS A 194 -13.57 -3.45 3.22
N HIS A 195 -14.90 -3.39 3.16
CA HIS A 195 -15.70 -4.32 2.37
C HIS A 195 -15.38 -4.17 0.86
N PRO A 196 -15.44 -5.23 0.03
CA PRO A 196 -15.18 -5.14 -1.40
C PRO A 196 -16.01 -4.10 -2.14
N HIS A 197 -17.23 -3.82 -1.66
CA HIS A 197 -18.12 -2.78 -2.20
C HIS A 197 -18.04 -1.44 -1.44
N GLY A 198 -17.17 -1.31 -0.44
CA GLY A 198 -17.04 -0.11 0.39
C GLY A 198 -16.71 1.16 -0.39
N TYR A 199 -16.01 1.04 -1.52
CA TYR A 199 -15.75 2.17 -2.42
C TYR A 199 -17.03 2.83 -2.96
N SER A 200 -18.13 2.08 -3.10
CA SER A 200 -19.40 2.61 -3.59
C SER A 200 -20.06 3.56 -2.59
N LEU A 201 -19.80 3.38 -1.29
CA LEU A 201 -20.23 4.29 -0.23
C LEU A 201 -19.55 5.66 -0.34
N ILE A 202 -18.27 5.66 -0.73
CA ILE A 202 -17.51 6.90 -0.99
C ILE A 202 -18.10 7.61 -2.21
N ILE A 203 -18.34 6.89 -3.31
CA ILE A 203 -18.97 7.45 -4.51
C ILE A 203 -20.33 8.06 -4.18
N ASP A 204 -21.12 7.40 -3.34
CA ASP A 204 -22.42 7.88 -2.89
C ASP A 204 -22.31 9.20 -2.08
N ASP A 205 -21.35 9.28 -1.15
CA ASP A 205 -21.05 10.54 -0.43
C ASP A 205 -20.71 11.67 -1.42
N PHE A 206 -19.89 11.42 -2.45
CA PHE A 206 -19.56 12.42 -3.48
C PHE A 206 -20.79 12.89 -4.27
N LYS A 207 -21.70 11.97 -4.62
CA LYS A 207 -22.98 12.33 -5.26
C LYS A 207 -23.83 13.20 -4.35
N ARG A 208 -23.89 12.85 -3.05
CA ARG A 208 -24.67 13.60 -2.06
C ARG A 208 -24.13 15.01 -1.82
N MET A 209 -22.82 15.19 -1.96
CA MET A 209 -22.16 16.50 -1.93
C MET A 209 -22.31 17.29 -3.23
N ALA A 210 -23.00 16.75 -4.25
CA ALA A 210 -23.13 17.32 -5.60
C ALA A 210 -21.76 17.62 -6.26
N LEU A 211 -20.70 16.91 -5.87
CA LEU A 211 -19.34 17.11 -6.40
C LEU A 211 -19.14 16.45 -7.77
N ASN A 212 -20.01 15.51 -8.13
CA ASN A 212 -20.04 14.85 -9.44
C ASN A 212 -20.56 15.77 -10.57
N GLU A 213 -21.24 16.87 -10.23
CA GLU A 213 -21.78 17.84 -11.17
C GLU A 213 -20.89 19.10 -11.29
N GLU A 214 -19.85 19.19 -10.46
CA GLU A 214 -18.87 20.27 -10.53
C GLU A 214 -17.97 20.12 -11.76
N THR A 215 -18.00 21.12 -12.65
CA THR A 215 -17.02 21.22 -13.73
C THR A 215 -15.67 21.64 -13.16
N LEU A 216 -14.63 20.82 -13.40
CA LEU A 216 -13.24 21.13 -13.07
C LEU A 216 -12.68 22.13 -14.09
N THR A 217 -12.70 23.42 -13.75
CA THR A 217 -12.14 24.48 -14.61
C THR A 217 -10.68 24.75 -14.27
N ILE A 218 -9.94 25.32 -15.23
CA ILE A 218 -8.55 25.77 -15.04
C ILE A 218 -8.46 26.73 -13.83
N ASP A 219 -9.42 27.63 -13.67
CA ASP A 219 -9.45 28.57 -12.55
C ASP A 219 -9.63 27.89 -11.18
N LYS A 220 -10.44 26.82 -11.12
CA LYS A 220 -10.60 26.01 -9.89
C LYS A 220 -9.30 25.27 -9.56
N TRP A 221 -8.63 24.71 -10.56
CA TRP A 221 -7.32 24.09 -10.40
C TRP A 221 -6.26 25.08 -9.93
N ASN A 222 -6.19 26.27 -10.55
CA ASN A 222 -5.29 27.34 -10.13
C ASN A 222 -5.55 27.76 -8.68
N THR A 223 -6.83 27.90 -8.30
CA THR A 223 -7.23 28.20 -6.92
C THR A 223 -6.81 27.10 -5.95
N PHE A 224 -6.98 25.83 -6.33
CA PHE A 224 -6.56 24.69 -5.54
C PHE A 224 -5.05 24.67 -5.35
N PHE A 225 -4.26 24.76 -6.43
CA PHE A 225 -2.80 24.74 -6.35
C PHE A 225 -2.26 25.92 -5.53
N HIS A 226 -2.85 27.12 -5.69
CA HIS A 226 -2.48 28.27 -4.88
C HIS A 226 -2.75 28.05 -3.38
N ARG A 227 -3.87 27.43 -3.01
CA ARG A 227 -4.13 27.04 -1.61
C ARG A 227 -3.15 25.98 -1.13
N LEU A 228 -2.88 24.98 -1.95
CA LEU A 228 -1.95 23.88 -1.64
C LEU A 228 -0.53 24.41 -1.36
N THR A 229 -0.01 25.30 -2.21
CA THR A 229 1.31 25.92 -2.04
C THR A 229 1.42 26.72 -0.74
N ASN A 230 0.31 27.30 -0.27
CA ASN A 230 0.28 28.06 0.98
C ASN A 230 0.20 27.17 2.23
N CYS A 231 -0.42 26.00 2.11
CA CYS A 231 -0.56 25.06 3.23
C CYS A 231 0.66 24.16 3.40
N VAL A 232 1.36 23.84 2.32
CA VAL A 232 2.50 22.92 2.35
C VAL A 232 3.79 23.67 2.65
N LYS A 233 4.37 23.44 3.83
CA LYS A 233 5.74 23.85 4.12
C LYS A 233 6.68 22.85 3.46
N PRO A 234 7.48 23.22 2.45
CA PRO A 234 8.37 22.28 1.79
C PRO A 234 9.37 21.73 2.81
N ASN A 235 9.29 20.43 3.06
CA ASN A 235 10.30 19.73 3.82
C ASN A 235 11.55 19.64 2.94
N GLN A 236 12.65 20.28 3.35
CA GLN A 236 13.92 20.32 2.59
C GLN A 236 14.54 18.93 2.33
N LYS A 237 14.03 17.86 2.94
CA LYS A 237 14.47 16.48 2.72
C LYS A 237 13.61 15.70 1.73
N ASP A 238 12.50 16.27 1.28
CA ASP A 238 11.59 15.63 0.33
C ASP A 238 11.82 16.18 -1.07
N ASP A 239 12.78 15.58 -1.77
CA ASP A 239 13.15 15.93 -3.14
C ASP A 239 11.95 15.88 -4.11
N GLN A 240 10.95 15.01 -3.85
CA GLN A 240 9.77 14.89 -4.72
C GLN A 240 8.82 16.05 -4.51
N LEU A 241 8.58 16.41 -3.24
CA LEU A 241 7.76 17.56 -2.92
C LEU A 241 8.40 18.86 -3.42
N GLN A 242 9.72 19.00 -3.28
CA GLN A 242 10.44 20.15 -3.78
C GLN A 242 10.33 20.27 -5.31
N PHE A 243 10.53 19.17 -6.04
CA PHE A 243 10.36 19.14 -7.49
C PHE A 243 8.92 19.47 -7.93
N LEU A 244 7.91 18.97 -7.21
CA LEU A 244 6.51 19.30 -7.47
C LEU A 244 6.26 20.81 -7.27
N MET A 245 6.78 21.39 -6.19
CA MET A 245 6.63 22.82 -5.92
C MET A 245 7.33 23.70 -6.96
N GLU A 246 8.53 23.31 -7.42
CA GLU A 246 9.24 23.97 -8.52
C GLU A 246 8.45 23.85 -9.84
N THR A 247 7.89 22.67 -10.11
CA THR A 247 7.07 22.43 -11.30
C THR A 247 5.81 23.29 -11.28
N LEU A 248 5.16 23.49 -10.12
CA LEU A 248 3.95 24.30 -9.97
C LEU A 248 4.21 25.82 -10.09
N GLN A 249 5.46 26.26 -9.95
CA GLN A 249 5.85 27.68 -10.06
C GLN A 249 6.26 28.08 -11.48
N ASP A 250 6.54 27.11 -12.35
CA ASP A 250 6.85 27.38 -13.74
C ASP A 250 5.58 27.90 -14.46
N THR A 251 5.66 29.00 -15.19
CA THR A 251 4.48 29.61 -15.83
C THR A 251 4.13 28.97 -17.17
N ASN A 252 4.90 27.96 -17.59
CA ASN A 252 4.85 27.35 -18.91
C ASN A 252 4.43 25.87 -18.88
N ILE A 253 3.61 25.50 -17.90
CA ILE A 253 3.23 24.11 -17.68
C ILE A 253 2.05 23.75 -18.58
N ASN A 254 2.28 22.85 -19.55
CA ASN A 254 1.19 22.20 -20.27
C ASN A 254 0.59 21.07 -19.40
N GLU A 255 -0.71 20.79 -19.58
CA GLU A 255 -1.46 19.69 -18.93
C GLU A 255 -0.81 18.30 -19.05
N VAL A 256 0.26 18.13 -19.82
CA VAL A 256 0.98 16.85 -19.93
C VAL A 256 2.09 16.71 -18.88
N GLN A 257 2.54 17.80 -18.25
CA GLN A 257 3.70 17.81 -17.35
C GLN A 257 3.36 17.69 -15.85
N ILE A 258 2.17 18.15 -15.42
CA ILE A 258 1.69 18.04 -14.02
C ILE A 258 1.18 16.63 -13.72
N PHE A 259 0.50 16.09 -14.71
CA PHE A 259 -0.35 14.91 -14.69
C PHE A 259 0.36 13.52 -14.67
N PRO A 260 1.67 13.35 -14.96
CA PRO A 260 2.38 12.09 -14.72
C PRO A 260 2.50 11.71 -13.24
N HIS A 261 2.31 12.68 -12.33
CA HIS A 261 2.42 12.50 -10.89
C HIS A 261 1.07 12.18 -10.22
N PHE A 262 -0.04 12.31 -10.96
CA PHE A 262 -1.37 11.91 -10.50
C PHE A 262 -1.72 10.52 -11.05
N PRO A 263 -2.38 9.66 -10.25
CA PRO A 263 -2.77 8.33 -10.69
C PRO A 263 -3.63 8.43 -11.96
N LYS A 264 -3.21 7.70 -13.02
CA LYS A 264 -3.81 7.73 -14.36
C LYS A 264 -5.29 7.34 -14.46
N LYS A 265 -5.93 7.01 -13.34
CA LYS A 265 -7.37 6.67 -13.28
C LYS A 265 -8.29 7.89 -13.29
N MET A 266 -7.77 9.12 -13.32
CA MET A 266 -8.59 10.33 -13.48
C MET A 266 -8.79 10.79 -14.94
N TYR A 267 -8.16 10.17 -15.95
CA TYR A 267 -8.32 10.58 -17.36
C TYR A 267 -9.47 9.91 -18.09
N VAL A 268 -10.59 9.72 -17.40
CA VAL A 268 -11.87 9.48 -18.06
C VAL A 268 -12.88 10.35 -17.33
N LEU A 269 -12.96 11.61 -17.76
CA LEU A 269 -14.13 12.48 -17.88
C LEU A 269 -13.65 13.88 -18.32
#